data_AF-A0AA40ZSJ3-F1
#
_entry.id   AF-A0AA40ZSJ3-F1
#
_cell.length_a   1.000
_cell.length_b   1.000
_cell.length_c   1.000
_cell.angle_alpha   90.00
_cell.angle_beta   90.00
_cell.angle_gamma   90.00
#
_symmetry.space_group_name_H-M   'P 1'
#
loop_
_entity.id
_entity.type
_entity.pdbx_description
1 polymer ?
#
loop_
_entity_poly.entity_id
_entity_poly.type
_entity_poly.pdbx_seq_one_letter_code
_entity_poly.pdbx_strand_id
1 'polypeptide(L)'
;MKKLLFLILILCLVSFGACLSEDESRWSDYLGVYVTVVGDDIRGYQFYTDFDAILEPSTESLKNLEWVKQARRVVIGFDLEGEQTDLESGKTYPVILKSAQQIPTFIVSVDTLSDEYQRNGLDSIALKNESIRSIDDSKGAFYMKNGYLNLVATFDYSPTQPTYFLLYYDGEKDIDVVNKRLSMNLYFNNSVDQAYHTISSFISLEAPESVYSKYLNAGMNMSDSIELCLNVNAATGPKQMSCKLALKDLLLP
;
A
#
# COMPACT_ATOMS: atom_id res chain seq x y z
N MET A 1 -6.21 4.50 -40.38
CA MET A 1 -5.66 3.17 -40.02
C MET A 1 -5.43 3.14 -38.51
N LYS A 2 -6.09 2.19 -37.82
CA LYS A 2 -5.74 1.49 -36.55
C LYS A 2 -4.81 2.25 -35.58
N LYS A 3 -5.14 2.47 -34.30
CA LYS A 3 -5.67 1.49 -33.33
C LYS A 3 -6.53 2.19 -32.25
N LEU A 4 -7.68 1.59 -32.01
CA LEU A 4 -8.48 1.69 -30.79
C LEU A 4 -7.62 1.16 -29.63
N LEU A 5 -7.28 2.00 -28.65
CA LEU A 5 -6.67 1.53 -27.41
C LEU A 5 -7.79 1.39 -26.37
N PHE A 6 -8.03 0.15 -25.98
CA PHE A 6 -8.98 -0.25 -24.95
C PHE A 6 -8.50 0.32 -23.60
N LEU A 7 -9.30 1.17 -22.98
CA LEU A 7 -9.13 1.61 -21.60
C LEU A 7 -9.81 0.57 -20.71
N ILE A 8 -9.06 -0.32 -20.07
CA ILE A 8 -9.61 -1.21 -19.03
C ILE A 8 -9.50 -0.46 -17.71
N LEU A 9 -10.62 0.13 -17.28
CA LEU A 9 -10.81 0.68 -15.95
C LEU A 9 -11.34 -0.46 -15.07
N ILE A 10 -10.48 -1.11 -14.28
CA ILE A 10 -10.93 -2.09 -13.28
C ILE A 10 -11.44 -1.30 -12.07
N LEU A 11 -12.74 -1.01 -12.09
CA LEU A 11 -13.48 -0.54 -10.93
C LEU A 11 -13.84 -1.79 -10.11
N CYS A 12 -13.11 -2.10 -9.04
CA CYS A 12 -13.53 -3.12 -8.07
C CYS A 12 -14.70 -2.58 -7.24
N LEU A 13 -15.90 -2.59 -7.83
CA LEU A 13 -17.14 -2.65 -7.08
C LEU A 13 -17.29 -4.10 -6.59
N VAL A 14 -17.17 -4.29 -5.27
CA VAL A 14 -17.50 -5.56 -4.63
C VAL A 14 -19.02 -5.72 -4.71
N SER A 15 -19.53 -6.25 -5.82
CA SER A 15 -20.91 -6.70 -5.94
C SER A 15 -20.94 -8.21 -5.68
N PHE A 16 -21.40 -8.62 -4.50
CA PHE A 16 -21.83 -9.99 -4.27
C PHE A 16 -23.02 -10.28 -5.19
N GLY A 17 -22.76 -11.06 -6.23
CA GLY A 17 -23.76 -11.57 -7.16
C GLY A 17 -23.30 -12.93 -7.65
N ALA A 18 -23.62 -13.98 -6.89
CA ALA A 18 -23.52 -15.35 -7.37
C ALA A 18 -24.47 -15.51 -8.56
N CYS A 19 -23.93 -15.54 -9.77
CA CYS A 19 -24.66 -15.96 -10.96
C CYS A 19 -24.28 -17.43 -11.22
N LEU A 20 -25.21 -18.32 -10.92
CA LEU A 20 -25.12 -19.76 -11.17
C LEU A 20 -25.03 -20.04 -12.68
N SER A 21 -23.88 -20.51 -13.14
CA SER A 21 -23.79 -21.42 -14.27
C SER A 21 -23.18 -22.73 -13.78
N GLU A 22 -23.95 -23.81 -13.85
CA GLU A 22 -23.51 -25.17 -13.55
C GLU A 22 -22.58 -25.69 -14.66
N ASP A 23 -21.54 -26.39 -14.21
CA ASP A 23 -20.44 -27.04 -14.94
C ASP A 23 -19.34 -26.13 -15.53
N GLU A 24 -18.35 -25.78 -14.70
CA GLU A 24 -16.95 -26.29 -14.73
C GLU A 24 -16.16 -25.76 -13.51
N SER A 25 -15.51 -26.64 -12.74
CA SER A 25 -14.60 -26.40 -11.59
C SER A 25 -14.96 -25.27 -10.59
N ARG A 26 -15.41 -25.64 -9.38
CA ARG A 26 -15.69 -24.73 -8.25
C ARG A 26 -14.41 -24.17 -7.60
N TRP A 27 -13.53 -23.54 -8.37
CA TRP A 27 -12.43 -22.74 -7.84
C TRP A 27 -12.84 -21.27 -7.82
N SER A 28 -12.78 -20.64 -6.66
CA SER A 28 -12.91 -19.19 -6.57
C SER A 28 -11.70 -18.55 -7.22
N ASP A 29 -11.89 -17.93 -8.39
CA ASP A 29 -10.84 -17.15 -9.07
C ASP A 29 -10.80 -15.75 -8.46
N TYR A 30 -9.80 -15.51 -7.61
CA TYR A 30 -9.55 -14.19 -7.04
C TYR A 30 -8.57 -13.43 -7.95
N LEU A 31 -8.93 -12.20 -8.31
CA LEU A 31 -8.09 -11.31 -9.09
C LEU A 31 -7.96 -9.95 -8.39
N GLY A 32 -6.75 -9.38 -8.41
CA GLY A 32 -6.54 -8.01 -7.93
C GLY A 32 -6.39 -7.87 -6.42
N VAL A 33 -5.95 -8.92 -5.71
CA VAL A 33 -5.83 -8.90 -4.25
C VAL A 33 -4.47 -8.32 -3.83
N TYR A 34 -4.51 -7.22 -3.07
CA TYR A 34 -3.32 -6.59 -2.48
C TYR A 34 -2.81 -7.41 -1.28
N VAL A 35 -1.53 -7.77 -1.30
CA VAL A 35 -0.90 -8.52 -0.21
C VAL A 35 0.47 -7.98 0.18
N THR A 36 0.80 -8.15 1.46
CA THR A 36 2.15 -8.04 2.00
C THR A 36 2.80 -9.42 2.03
N VAL A 37 3.98 -9.55 1.43
CA VAL A 37 4.71 -10.82 1.33
C VAL A 37 5.68 -10.94 2.50
N VAL A 38 5.57 -12.04 3.25
CA VAL A 38 6.43 -12.35 4.40
C VAL A 38 6.91 -13.80 4.29
N GLY A 39 8.10 -14.07 4.79
CA GLY A 39 8.63 -15.43 4.91
C GLY A 39 9.93 -15.65 4.14
N ASP A 40 10.34 -16.90 4.10
CA ASP A 40 11.60 -17.35 3.48
C ASP A 40 11.50 -18.82 3.06
N ASP A 41 12.50 -19.31 2.33
CA ASP A 41 12.53 -20.69 1.83
C ASP A 41 12.62 -21.76 2.93
N ILE A 42 12.90 -21.38 4.19
CA ILE A 42 13.01 -22.30 5.33
C ILE A 42 11.66 -22.41 6.06
N ARG A 43 11.00 -21.28 6.30
CA ARG A 43 9.75 -21.18 7.07
C ARG A 43 8.50 -21.27 6.20
N GLY A 44 8.66 -21.13 4.89
CA GLY A 44 7.55 -20.93 3.97
C GLY A 44 7.19 -19.45 3.85
N TYR A 45 6.36 -19.15 2.86
CA TYR A 45 5.87 -17.80 2.59
C TYR A 45 4.41 -17.65 3.00
N GLN A 46 4.06 -16.49 3.54
CA GLN A 46 2.71 -16.08 3.90
C GLN A 46 2.41 -14.71 3.30
N PHE A 47 1.25 -14.60 2.65
CA PHE A 47 0.82 -13.41 1.94
C PHE A 47 -0.39 -12.83 2.69
N TYR A 48 -0.17 -11.72 3.39
CA TYR A 48 -1.17 -11.09 4.24
C TYR A 48 -2.01 -10.12 3.41
N THR A 49 -3.31 -10.38 3.30
CA THR A 49 -4.21 -9.49 2.56
C THR A 49 -4.52 -8.23 3.35
N ASP A 50 -4.93 -7.17 2.65
CA ASP A 50 -5.34 -5.92 3.30
C ASP A 50 -6.69 -6.02 4.04
N PHE A 51 -7.39 -7.16 3.92
CA PHE A 51 -8.60 -7.49 4.68
C PHE A 51 -8.36 -8.56 5.75
N ASP A 52 -7.10 -8.72 6.19
CA ASP A 52 -6.64 -9.58 7.29
C ASP A 52 -6.73 -11.11 7.03
N ALA A 53 -6.98 -11.58 5.81
CA ALA A 53 -6.80 -13.01 5.50
C ALA A 53 -5.32 -13.32 5.27
N ILE A 54 -4.90 -14.55 5.55
CA ILE A 54 -3.53 -15.02 5.35
C ILE A 54 -3.55 -16.08 4.25
N LEU A 55 -2.73 -15.91 3.22
CA LEU A 55 -2.65 -16.85 2.11
C LEU A 55 -1.31 -17.57 2.15
N GLU A 56 -1.33 -18.89 2.02
CA GLU A 56 -0.16 -19.76 1.97
C GLU A 56 -0.01 -20.31 0.55
N PRO A 57 0.81 -19.69 -0.31
CA PRO A 57 0.98 -20.15 -1.68
C PRO A 57 1.69 -21.49 -1.72
N SER A 58 1.20 -22.41 -2.56
CA SER A 58 1.88 -23.68 -2.81
C SER A 58 3.28 -23.46 -3.37
N THR A 59 4.24 -24.31 -2.98
CA THR A 59 5.64 -24.20 -3.44
C THR A 59 5.75 -24.21 -4.96
N GLU A 60 4.91 -25.00 -5.64
CA GLU A 60 4.86 -25.08 -7.10
C GLU A 60 4.39 -23.76 -7.73
N SER A 61 3.30 -23.16 -7.23
CA SER A 61 2.80 -21.89 -7.77
C SER A 61 3.78 -20.74 -7.54
N LEU A 62 4.43 -20.70 -6.38
CA LEU A 62 5.43 -19.68 -6.06
C LEU A 62 6.69 -19.80 -6.92
N LYS A 63 7.07 -21.01 -7.34
CA LYS A 63 8.22 -21.22 -8.24
C LYS A 63 8.01 -20.56 -9.61
N ASN A 64 6.77 -20.49 -10.09
CA ASN A 64 6.45 -19.81 -11.34
C ASN A 64 6.46 -18.27 -11.23
N LEU A 65 6.48 -17.74 -10.00
CA LEU A 65 6.46 -16.32 -9.67
C LEU A 65 7.58 -15.98 -8.67
N GLU A 66 8.76 -16.55 -8.84
CA GLU A 66 9.85 -16.51 -7.85
C GLU A 66 10.27 -15.08 -7.46
N TRP A 67 10.14 -14.12 -8.37
CA TRP A 67 10.41 -12.71 -8.10
C TRP A 67 9.54 -12.12 -6.98
N VAL A 68 8.35 -12.68 -6.72
CA VAL A 68 7.45 -12.23 -5.66
C VAL A 68 8.09 -12.39 -4.28
N LYS A 69 9.00 -13.36 -4.11
CA LYS A 69 9.75 -13.57 -2.86
C LYS A 69 10.61 -12.37 -2.45
N GLN A 70 10.97 -11.52 -3.41
CA GLN A 70 11.77 -10.32 -3.18
C GLN A 70 10.91 -9.04 -3.11
N ALA A 71 9.62 -9.15 -3.43
CA ALA A 71 8.69 -8.04 -3.34
C ALA A 71 8.18 -7.90 -1.91
N ARG A 72 7.91 -6.66 -1.48
CA ARG A 72 7.25 -6.39 -0.19
C ARG A 72 5.73 -6.38 -0.33
N ARG A 73 5.25 -5.76 -1.41
CA ARG A 73 3.83 -5.59 -1.73
C ARG A 73 3.58 -6.01 -3.17
N VAL A 74 2.54 -6.82 -3.36
CA VAL A 74 2.13 -7.29 -4.69
C VAL A 74 0.61 -7.32 -4.79
N VAL A 75 0.12 -7.15 -6.02
CA VAL A 75 -1.24 -7.52 -6.40
C VAL A 75 -1.18 -8.92 -6.94
N ILE A 76 -2.03 -9.83 -6.47
CA ILE A 76 -2.04 -11.21 -6.93
C ILE A 76 -3.41 -11.62 -7.47
N GLY A 77 -3.38 -12.65 -8.32
CA GLY A 77 -4.54 -13.49 -8.58
C GLY A 77 -4.24 -14.94 -8.25
N PHE A 78 -5.23 -15.68 -7.73
CA PHE A 78 -5.05 -17.02 -7.19
C PHE A 78 -6.35 -17.83 -7.14
N ASP A 79 -6.20 -19.15 -7.08
CA ASP A 79 -7.27 -20.09 -6.71
C ASP A 79 -7.11 -20.53 -5.26
N LEU A 80 -8.22 -20.79 -4.57
CA LEU A 80 -8.21 -21.47 -3.28
C LEU A 80 -7.97 -22.98 -3.44
N GLU A 81 -7.12 -23.56 -2.60
CA GLU A 81 -7.02 -25.01 -2.47
C GLU A 81 -8.09 -25.51 -1.49
N GLY A 82 -9.30 -25.76 -1.97
CA GLY A 82 -10.40 -26.31 -1.16
C GLY A 82 -11.79 -26.01 -1.69
N GLU A 83 -12.82 -26.41 -0.94
CA GLU A 83 -14.24 -26.17 -1.29
C GLU A 83 -14.77 -24.81 -0.83
N GLN A 84 -14.01 -24.10 0.01
CA GLN A 84 -14.42 -22.80 0.53
C GLN A 84 -14.41 -21.76 -0.59
N THR A 85 -15.37 -20.84 -0.56
CA THR A 85 -15.53 -19.83 -1.61
C THR A 85 -15.21 -18.42 -1.18
N ASP A 86 -15.05 -18.20 0.13
CA ASP A 86 -14.89 -16.89 0.75
C ASP A 86 -13.70 -16.87 1.72
N LEU A 87 -13.10 -15.69 1.86
CA LEU A 87 -11.98 -15.43 2.76
C LEU A 87 -12.48 -14.68 3.99
N GLU A 88 -12.11 -15.18 5.17
CA GLU A 88 -12.42 -14.58 6.45
C GLU A 88 -11.18 -13.89 7.05
N SER A 89 -11.43 -12.77 7.73
CA SER A 89 -10.41 -12.05 8.50
C SER A 89 -9.79 -12.96 9.56
N GLY A 90 -8.46 -12.99 9.62
CA GLY A 90 -7.67 -13.75 10.59
C GLY A 90 -7.57 -15.25 10.29
N LYS A 91 -8.05 -15.71 9.14
CA LYS A 91 -7.95 -17.12 8.73
C LYS A 91 -6.85 -17.32 7.68
N THR A 92 -6.25 -18.50 7.72
CA THR A 92 -5.19 -18.93 6.81
C THR A 92 -5.73 -19.88 5.75
N TYR A 93 -5.33 -19.67 4.50
CA TYR A 93 -5.83 -20.41 3.35
C TYR A 93 -4.70 -20.85 2.42
N PRO A 94 -4.61 -22.14 2.08
CA PRO A 94 -3.71 -22.59 1.02
C PRO A 94 -4.22 -22.11 -0.35
N VAL A 95 -3.31 -21.61 -1.20
CA VAL A 95 -3.66 -21.03 -2.50
C VAL A 95 -2.70 -21.43 -3.62
N ILE A 96 -3.21 -21.42 -4.85
CA ILE A 96 -2.42 -21.57 -6.08
C ILE A 96 -2.32 -20.21 -6.75
N LEU A 97 -1.14 -19.58 -6.72
CA LEU A 97 -0.92 -18.32 -7.40
C LEU A 97 -1.02 -18.48 -8.93
N LYS A 98 -1.74 -17.54 -9.57
CA LYS A 98 -1.92 -17.47 -11.03
C LYS A 98 -1.19 -16.30 -11.65
N SER A 99 -1.22 -15.16 -10.98
CA SER A 99 -0.61 -13.93 -11.47
C SER A 99 -0.12 -13.08 -10.31
N ALA A 100 0.87 -12.24 -10.60
CA ALA A 100 1.33 -11.23 -9.67
C ALA A 100 1.76 -9.97 -10.45
N GLN A 101 1.52 -8.82 -9.85
CA GLN A 101 1.98 -7.52 -10.32
C GLN A 101 2.63 -6.77 -9.15
N GLN A 102 3.79 -6.17 -9.39
CA GLN A 102 4.49 -5.40 -8.37
C GLN A 102 3.73 -4.11 -8.06
N ILE A 103 3.65 -3.78 -6.77
CA ILE A 103 3.21 -2.48 -6.29
C ILE A 103 4.46 -1.63 -6.03
N PRO A 104 4.59 -0.43 -6.62
CA PRO A 104 5.64 0.51 -6.23
C PRO A 104 5.58 0.76 -4.72
N THR A 105 6.63 0.31 -4.03
CA THR A 105 6.71 0.32 -2.56
C THR A 105 7.86 1.18 -2.12
N PHE A 106 7.56 2.23 -1.35
CA PHE A 106 8.53 3.18 -0.84
C PHE A 106 8.73 2.95 0.65
N ILE A 107 9.96 2.72 1.06
CA ILE A 107 10.29 2.28 2.43
C ILE A 107 10.90 3.39 3.29
N VAL A 108 10.98 4.60 2.74
CA VAL A 108 11.60 5.74 3.41
C VAL A 108 10.52 6.54 4.12
N SER A 109 10.71 6.71 5.41
CA SER A 109 9.97 7.66 6.23
C SER A 109 10.96 8.49 7.05
N VAL A 110 10.63 9.76 7.28
CA VAL A 110 11.54 10.73 7.90
C VAL A 110 10.85 11.45 9.05
N ASP A 111 11.37 11.25 10.26
CA ASP A 111 11.11 12.15 11.39
C ASP A 111 12.00 13.39 11.23
N THR A 112 11.40 14.55 10.99
CA THR A 112 12.14 15.80 10.77
C THR A 112 12.82 16.32 12.02
N LEU A 113 12.53 15.78 13.21
CA LEU A 113 13.25 16.05 14.44
C LEU A 113 14.31 14.99 14.76
N SER A 114 14.42 13.93 13.95
CA SER A 114 15.44 12.91 14.18
C SER A 114 16.85 13.48 14.06
N ASP A 115 17.71 13.02 14.94
CA ASP A 115 19.15 13.23 14.93
C ASP A 115 19.80 12.97 13.56
N GLU A 116 19.34 11.94 12.86
CA GLU A 116 19.82 11.59 11.52
C GLU A 116 19.46 12.69 10.51
N TYR A 117 18.20 13.11 10.47
CA TYR A 117 17.76 14.18 9.58
C TYR A 117 18.46 15.50 9.91
N GLN A 118 18.62 15.84 11.19
CA GLN A 118 19.29 17.09 11.62
C GLN A 118 20.78 17.12 11.25
N ARG A 119 21.47 15.97 11.22
CA ARG A 119 22.89 15.89 10.84
C ARG A 119 23.12 15.73 9.34
N ASN A 120 22.27 14.97 8.65
CA ASN A 120 22.51 14.51 7.28
C ASN A 120 21.56 15.15 6.25
N GLY A 121 20.46 15.75 6.67
CA GLY A 121 19.41 16.35 5.83
C GLY A 121 19.80 17.70 5.22
N LEU A 122 20.86 17.73 4.42
CA LEU A 122 21.31 18.93 3.70
C LEU A 122 20.47 19.22 2.44
N ASP A 123 19.54 18.34 2.11
CA ASP A 123 18.55 18.52 1.07
C ASP A 123 17.16 18.66 1.72
N SER A 124 16.64 19.88 1.80
CA SER A 124 15.39 20.10 2.50
C SER A 124 14.24 19.48 1.72
N ILE A 125 13.60 18.46 2.30
CA ILE A 125 12.36 17.84 1.80
C ILE A 125 11.35 18.93 1.40
N ALA A 126 11.23 19.99 2.20
CA ALA A 126 10.36 21.13 1.90
C ALA A 126 10.72 21.89 0.61
N LEU A 127 12.00 21.97 0.23
CA LEU A 127 12.46 22.73 -0.95
C LEU A 127 12.33 21.94 -2.25
N LYS A 128 12.44 20.61 -2.19
CA LYS A 128 12.36 19.73 -3.37
C LYS A 128 11.02 19.03 -3.54
N ASN A 129 10.06 19.29 -2.65
CA ASN A 129 8.73 18.71 -2.75
C ASN A 129 7.98 19.32 -3.94
N GLU A 130 7.79 18.52 -4.98
CA GLU A 130 7.02 18.89 -6.15
C GLU A 130 5.52 18.69 -5.91
N SER A 131 4.71 19.30 -6.75
CA SER A 131 3.27 19.07 -6.73
C SER A 131 2.93 17.80 -7.49
N ILE A 132 2.28 16.84 -6.83
CA ILE A 132 1.69 15.69 -7.53
C ILE A 132 0.48 16.16 -8.35
N ARG A 133 0.19 15.55 -9.52
CA ARG A 133 -0.94 16.02 -10.34
C ARG A 133 -2.28 15.85 -9.62
N SER A 134 -2.53 14.67 -9.07
CA SER A 134 -3.70 14.42 -8.23
C SER A 134 -3.53 13.18 -7.37
N ILE A 135 -4.35 13.11 -6.32
CA ILE A 135 -4.56 11.90 -5.51
C ILE A 135 -6.05 11.57 -5.54
N ASP A 136 -6.35 10.29 -5.74
CA ASP A 136 -7.70 9.75 -5.66
C ASP A 136 -8.19 9.78 -4.20
N ASP A 137 -9.31 10.46 -3.97
CA ASP A 137 -9.97 10.56 -2.66
C ASP A 137 -11.28 9.74 -2.60
N SER A 138 -11.52 8.88 -3.58
CA SER A 138 -12.63 7.94 -3.52
C SER A 138 -12.48 6.97 -2.34
N LYS A 139 -13.62 6.49 -1.85
CA LYS A 139 -13.64 5.56 -0.72
C LYS A 139 -12.87 4.29 -1.08
N GLY A 140 -11.86 3.97 -0.27
CA GLY A 140 -10.98 2.81 -0.47
C GLY A 140 -9.69 3.11 -1.25
N ALA A 141 -9.53 4.32 -1.78
CA ALA A 141 -8.31 4.74 -2.47
C ALA A 141 -7.21 5.23 -1.52
N PHE A 142 -7.48 5.42 -0.23
CA PHE A 142 -6.51 5.81 0.80
C PHE A 142 -6.78 5.07 2.12
N TYR A 143 -5.81 4.28 2.59
CA TYR A 143 -5.89 3.53 3.84
C TYR A 143 -4.52 3.10 4.37
N MET A 144 -4.43 2.71 5.64
CA MET A 144 -3.24 2.09 6.24
C MET A 144 -3.54 0.63 6.55
N LYS A 145 -2.67 -0.29 6.12
CA LYS A 145 -2.80 -1.70 6.45
C LYS A 145 -1.46 -2.43 6.36
N ASN A 146 -1.24 -3.39 7.26
CA ASN A 146 -0.06 -4.26 7.26
C ASN A 146 1.26 -3.48 7.21
N GLY A 147 1.32 -2.33 7.90
CA GLY A 147 2.48 -1.45 7.93
C GLY A 147 2.66 -0.57 6.71
N TYR A 148 1.68 -0.49 5.81
CA TYR A 148 1.74 0.32 4.60
C TYR A 148 0.57 1.30 4.51
N LEU A 149 0.92 2.56 4.28
CA LEU A 149 0.01 3.58 3.79
C LEU A 149 -0.16 3.36 2.29
N ASN A 150 -1.39 3.12 1.86
CA ASN A 150 -1.75 2.82 0.48
C ASN A 150 -2.52 3.99 -0.11
N LEU A 151 -2.15 4.41 -1.32
CA LEU A 151 -2.89 5.44 -2.05
C LEU A 151 -2.82 5.27 -3.57
N VAL A 152 -3.76 5.90 -4.30
CA VAL A 152 -3.67 6.04 -5.75
C VAL A 152 -3.23 7.45 -6.14
N ALA A 153 -2.04 7.53 -6.72
CA ALA A 153 -1.38 8.77 -7.13
C ALA A 153 -1.37 8.91 -8.65
N THR A 154 -1.69 10.10 -9.15
CA THR A 154 -1.49 10.45 -10.57
C THR A 154 -0.35 11.45 -10.69
N PHE A 155 0.66 11.11 -11.48
CA PHE A 155 1.88 11.91 -11.63
C PHE A 155 2.48 11.77 -13.03
N ASP A 156 3.38 12.71 -13.35
CA ASP A 156 4.15 12.62 -14.58
C ASP A 156 5.31 11.64 -14.42
N TYR A 157 5.45 10.79 -15.42
CA TYR A 157 6.44 9.73 -15.45
C TYR A 157 7.42 9.97 -16.60
N SER A 158 8.69 9.64 -16.33
CA SER A 158 9.73 9.51 -17.35
C SER A 158 10.43 8.17 -17.15
N PRO A 159 10.66 7.38 -18.21
CA PRO A 159 11.37 6.11 -18.09
C PRO A 159 12.86 6.26 -17.75
N THR A 160 13.41 7.48 -17.79
CA THR A 160 14.82 7.75 -17.53
C THR A 160 15.08 8.53 -16.25
N GLN A 161 14.03 8.95 -15.53
CA GLN A 161 14.16 9.70 -14.28
C GLN A 161 13.55 8.93 -13.12
N PRO A 162 14.20 8.94 -11.95
CA PRO A 162 13.67 8.29 -10.76
C PRO A 162 12.43 9.02 -10.24
N THR A 163 11.46 8.26 -9.76
CA THR A 163 10.33 8.82 -9.00
C THR A 163 10.49 8.51 -7.53
N TYR A 164 10.42 9.54 -6.70
CA TYR A 164 10.53 9.45 -5.26
C TYR A 164 9.20 9.78 -4.59
N PHE A 165 8.79 8.89 -3.71
CA PHE A 165 7.80 9.16 -2.68
C PHE A 165 8.39 8.80 -1.32
N LEU A 166 8.12 9.61 -0.31
CA LEU A 166 8.41 9.27 1.09
C LEU A 166 7.40 9.93 2.01
N LEU A 167 7.26 9.39 3.21
CA LEU A 167 6.50 10.01 4.29
C LEU A 167 7.44 10.85 5.14
N TYR A 168 7.00 12.04 5.53
CA TYR A 168 7.72 12.82 6.54
C TYR A 168 6.75 13.45 7.54
N TYR A 169 7.23 13.59 8.77
CA TYR A 169 6.46 14.06 9.90
C TYR A 169 7.39 14.66 10.95
N ASP A 170 6.85 15.53 11.79
CA ASP A 170 7.51 16.00 13.00
C ASP A 170 7.20 15.05 14.16
N GLY A 171 8.24 14.44 14.74
CA GLY A 171 8.08 13.44 15.79
C GLY A 171 7.41 13.94 17.08
N GLU A 172 7.34 15.25 17.33
CA GLU A 172 6.68 15.79 18.53
C GLU A 172 5.32 16.40 18.21
N LYS A 173 5.24 17.17 17.12
CA LYS A 173 4.04 17.93 16.77
C LYS A 173 3.00 17.10 16.03
N ASP A 174 3.43 16.21 15.15
CA ASP A 174 2.52 15.52 14.24
C ASP A 174 2.00 14.19 14.83
N ILE A 175 2.47 13.79 16.00
CA ILE A 175 2.03 12.60 16.73
C ILE A 175 1.25 13.02 17.98
N ASP A 176 -0.04 13.24 17.82
CA ASP A 176 -0.94 13.64 18.90
C ASP A 176 -1.54 12.41 19.59
N VAL A 177 -0.88 11.95 20.64
CA VAL A 177 -1.32 10.80 21.45
C VAL A 177 -2.60 11.08 22.24
N VAL A 178 -2.88 12.35 22.58
CA VAL A 178 -4.04 12.75 23.37
C VAL A 178 -5.31 12.69 22.53
N ASN A 179 -5.25 13.26 21.33
CA ASN A 179 -6.37 13.27 20.38
C ASN A 179 -6.37 12.06 19.45
N LYS A 180 -5.44 11.11 19.64
CA LYS A 180 -5.31 9.88 18.83
C LYS A 180 -5.19 10.19 17.34
N ARG A 181 -4.37 11.18 17.01
CA ARG A 181 -4.22 11.70 15.65
C ARG A 181 -2.76 11.69 15.23
N LEU A 182 -2.51 11.14 14.04
CA LEU A 182 -1.22 11.10 13.38
C LEU A 182 -1.30 11.96 12.13
N SER A 183 -0.45 12.97 12.01
CA SER A 183 -0.30 13.75 10.80
C SER A 183 0.98 13.35 10.08
N MET A 184 0.90 13.18 8.77
CA MET A 184 2.03 12.87 7.91
C MET A 184 1.92 13.74 6.67
N ASN A 185 3.05 13.94 6.02
CA ASN A 185 3.15 14.69 4.79
C ASN A 185 3.74 13.79 3.72
N LEU A 186 3.14 13.82 2.53
CA LEU A 186 3.67 13.13 1.37
C LEU A 186 4.69 14.04 0.69
N TYR A 187 5.92 13.56 0.59
CA TYR A 187 6.91 14.12 -0.31
C TYR A 187 6.80 13.43 -1.66
N PHE A 188 6.85 14.22 -2.73
CA PHE A 188 6.90 13.74 -4.10
C PHE A 188 7.97 14.51 -4.87
N ASN A 189 8.79 13.78 -5.62
CA ASN A 189 9.67 14.37 -6.62
C ASN A 189 9.90 13.34 -7.73
N ASN A 190 9.60 13.69 -8.97
CA ASN A 190 9.83 12.79 -10.10
C ASN A 190 11.06 13.16 -10.95
N SER A 191 11.74 14.25 -10.60
CA SER A 191 12.92 14.74 -11.32
C SER A 191 12.66 14.92 -12.82
N VAL A 192 11.42 15.27 -13.18
CA VAL A 192 10.97 15.41 -14.58
C VAL A 192 10.86 16.88 -14.95
N ASP A 193 11.72 17.32 -15.87
CA ASP A 193 11.57 18.63 -16.53
C ASP A 193 10.50 18.58 -17.65
N GLN A 194 10.38 17.44 -18.34
CA GLN A 194 9.41 17.20 -19.41
C GLN A 194 8.80 15.80 -19.29
N ALA A 195 7.49 15.73 -19.06
CA ALA A 195 6.76 14.48 -18.90
C ALA A 195 6.75 13.63 -20.18
N TYR A 196 7.06 12.34 -20.07
CA TYR A 196 6.84 11.40 -21.16
C TYR A 196 5.34 11.05 -21.26
N HIS A 197 4.76 10.61 -20.14
CA HIS A 197 3.32 10.38 -19.99
C HIS A 197 2.88 10.68 -18.55
N THR A 198 1.58 10.84 -18.37
CA THR A 198 0.95 10.86 -17.05
C THR A 198 0.43 9.46 -16.73
N ILE A 199 0.70 8.97 -15.53
CA ILE A 199 0.26 7.65 -15.03
C ILE A 199 -0.50 7.81 -13.72
N SER A 200 -1.52 6.98 -13.53
CA SER A 200 -2.16 6.74 -12.24
C SER A 200 -1.70 5.39 -11.69
N SER A 201 -1.20 5.36 -10.47
CA SER A 201 -0.61 4.17 -9.86
C SER A 201 -1.04 4.02 -8.41
N PHE A 202 -1.38 2.79 -8.03
CA PHE A 202 -1.50 2.39 -6.63
C PHE A 202 -0.10 2.21 -6.05
N ILE A 203 0.23 2.96 -5.00
CA ILE A 203 1.54 2.93 -4.34
C ILE A 203 1.38 2.58 -2.87
N SER A 204 2.40 1.93 -2.31
CA SER A 204 2.48 1.64 -0.88
C SER A 204 3.68 2.37 -0.28
N LEU A 205 3.49 3.01 0.88
CA LEU A 205 4.55 3.64 1.65
C LEU A 205 4.63 2.99 3.02
N GLU A 206 5.81 2.52 3.41
CA GLU A 206 6.03 1.88 4.70
C GLU A 206 5.85 2.89 5.83
N ALA A 207 5.05 2.49 6.83
CA ALA A 207 4.83 3.28 8.02
C ALA A 207 6.08 3.25 8.92
N PRO A 208 6.46 4.38 9.54
CA PRO A 208 7.52 4.41 10.53
C PRO A 208 7.14 3.63 11.80
N GLU A 209 7.91 2.58 12.13
CA GLU A 209 7.71 1.79 13.35
C GLU A 209 7.79 2.65 14.64
N SER A 210 8.63 3.69 14.63
CA SER A 210 8.79 4.61 15.77
C SER A 210 7.49 5.33 16.16
N VAL A 211 6.56 5.53 15.21
CA VAL A 211 5.25 6.13 15.47
C VAL A 211 4.39 5.18 16.30
N TYR A 212 4.40 3.88 15.97
CA TYR A 212 3.70 2.86 16.75
C TYR A 212 4.18 2.87 18.21
N SER A 213 5.50 2.90 18.44
CA SER A 213 6.07 2.90 19.79
C SER A 213 5.61 4.10 20.63
N LYS A 214 5.39 5.28 20.03
CA LYS A 214 4.94 6.47 20.76
C LYS A 214 3.52 6.32 21.30
N TYR A 215 2.59 5.79 20.51
CA TYR A 215 1.23 5.50 20.97
C TYR A 215 1.21 4.37 22.01
N LEU A 216 2.01 3.33 21.81
CA LEU A 216 2.13 2.23 22.77
C LEU A 216 2.66 2.73 24.13
N ASN A 217 3.70 3.56 24.13
CA ASN A 217 4.26 4.17 25.34
C ASN A 217 3.27 5.12 26.05
N ALA A 218 2.32 5.69 25.31
CA ALA A 218 1.20 6.45 25.85
C ALA A 218 0.05 5.59 26.41
N GLY A 219 0.21 4.25 26.40
CA GLY A 219 -0.74 3.30 26.98
C GLY A 219 -1.83 2.79 26.04
N MET A 220 -1.70 3.02 24.72
CA MET A 220 -2.65 2.49 23.74
C MET A 220 -2.40 1.01 23.43
N ASN A 221 -3.47 0.27 23.13
CA ASN A 221 -3.42 -1.12 22.72
C ASN A 221 -3.43 -1.26 21.19
N MET A 222 -3.02 -2.43 20.69
CA MET A 222 -2.98 -2.75 19.25
C MET A 222 -4.33 -2.58 18.53
N SER A 223 -5.44 -2.81 19.22
CA SER A 223 -6.79 -2.68 18.67
C SER A 223 -7.35 -1.25 18.74
N ASP A 224 -6.67 -0.35 19.46
CA ASP A 224 -7.15 1.02 19.60
C ASP A 224 -7.09 1.75 18.26
N SER A 225 -8.09 2.59 18.00
CA SER A 225 -8.16 3.35 16.76
C SER A 225 -7.49 4.71 16.89
N ILE A 226 -6.74 5.09 15.86
CA ILE A 226 -6.22 6.44 15.63
C ILE A 226 -6.73 6.98 14.28
N GLU A 227 -6.70 8.30 14.11
CA GLU A 227 -6.90 8.97 12.84
C GLU A 227 -5.55 9.31 12.21
N LEU A 228 -5.32 8.86 10.98
CA LEU A 228 -4.19 9.27 10.16
C LEU A 228 -4.66 10.36 9.19
N CYS A 229 -3.98 11.50 9.20
CA CYS A 229 -4.13 12.58 8.23
C CYS A 229 -2.88 12.66 7.35
N LEU A 230 -3.06 12.58 6.03
CA LEU A 230 -1.99 12.77 5.05
C LEU A 230 -2.16 14.12 4.35
N ASN A 231 -1.18 14.99 4.51
CA ASN A 231 -1.08 16.25 3.77
C ASN A 231 -0.33 16.00 2.45
N VAL A 232 -0.87 16.51 1.36
CA VAL A 232 -0.31 16.34 0.02
C VAL A 232 -0.24 17.70 -0.69
N ASN A 233 0.90 17.99 -1.28
CA ASN A 233 1.05 19.11 -2.21
C ASN A 233 0.55 18.67 -3.60
N ALA A 234 -0.72 18.94 -3.95
CA ALA A 234 -1.27 18.62 -5.26
C ALA A 234 -1.24 19.83 -6.21
N ALA A 235 -1.28 19.59 -7.52
CA ALA A 235 -1.22 20.63 -8.55
C ALA A 235 -2.42 21.60 -8.50
N THR A 236 -3.55 21.15 -7.94
CA THR A 236 -4.74 21.97 -7.68
C THR A 236 -4.68 22.74 -6.36
N GLY A 237 -3.59 22.59 -5.60
CA GLY A 237 -3.40 23.16 -4.26
C GLY A 237 -3.24 22.08 -3.17
N PRO A 238 -2.81 22.47 -1.96
CA PRO A 238 -2.67 21.55 -0.83
C PRO A 238 -3.97 20.79 -0.53
N LYS A 239 -3.86 19.48 -0.33
CA LYS A 239 -4.97 18.58 0.00
C LYS A 239 -4.65 17.81 1.28
N GLN A 240 -5.66 17.55 2.10
CA GLN A 240 -5.56 16.63 3.23
C GLN A 240 -6.51 15.46 3.02
N MET A 241 -6.01 14.25 3.19
CA MET A 241 -6.80 13.02 3.25
C MET A 241 -6.76 12.45 4.65
N SER A 242 -7.78 11.70 5.05
CA SER A 242 -7.83 11.08 6.37
C SER A 242 -8.42 9.69 6.32
N CYS A 243 -7.87 8.79 7.13
CA CYS A 243 -8.45 7.46 7.36
C CYS A 243 -8.34 7.09 8.84
N LYS A 244 -9.25 6.21 9.28
CA LYS A 244 -9.14 5.56 10.58
C LYS A 244 -8.49 4.19 10.41
N LEU A 245 -7.63 3.85 11.36
CA LEU A 245 -6.92 2.59 11.41
C LEU A 245 -6.88 2.07 12.84
N ALA A 246 -6.67 0.77 13.01
CA ALA A 246 -6.24 0.22 14.28
C ALA A 246 -4.73 0.43 14.43
N LEU A 247 -4.24 0.57 15.65
CA LEU A 247 -2.82 0.81 15.91
C LEU A 247 -1.93 -0.31 15.34
N LYS A 248 -2.42 -1.56 15.34
CA LYS A 248 -1.74 -2.71 14.70
C LYS A 248 -1.51 -2.54 13.20
N ASP A 249 -2.31 -1.73 12.51
CA ASP A 249 -2.20 -1.57 11.06
C ASP A 249 -0.94 -0.77 10.66
N LEU A 250 -0.27 -0.12 11.63
CA LEU A 250 1.05 0.51 11.47
C LEU A 250 2.20 -0.50 11.44
N LEU A 251 1.97 -1.76 11.82
CA LEU A 251 3.00 -2.77 11.91
C LEU A 251 3.01 -3.66 10.66
N LEU A 252 4.22 -4.01 10.22
CA LEU A 252 4.41 -5.11 9.29
C LEU A 252 3.94 -6.43 9.98
N PRO A 253 3.29 -7.34 9.24
CA PRO A 253 2.86 -8.65 9.77
C PRO A 253 4.01 -9.58 10.17
#